data_AF-A0A0C1H6T3-F1
#
_entry.id   AF-A0A0C1H6T3-F1
#
_cell.length_a   1.000
_cell.length_b   1.000
_cell.length_c   1.000
_cell.angle_alpha   90.00
_cell.angle_beta   90.00
_cell.angle_gamma   90.00
#
_symmetry.space_group_name_H-M   'P 1'
#
loop_
_entity.id
_entity.type
_entity.pdbx_description
1 polymer ?
#
loop_
_entity_poly.entity_id
_entity_poly.type
_entity_poly.pdbx_seq_one_letter_code
_entity_poly.pdbx_strand_id
1 'polypeptide(L)'
;MSRINKATCPNPRPKKKSKEKPLTQEDKRTNQSLSRERVANENVIGLLKRFKIIADRYRNRRKRFALRFNLIAAIYNWELNT
;
A
#
# COMPACT_ATOMS: atom_id res chain seq x y z
N MET A 1 -3.26 32.59 12.45
CA MET A 1 -4.03 31.36 12.15
C MET A 1 -3.91 31.06 10.65
N SER A 2 -2.92 30.25 10.25
CA SER A 2 -2.77 29.83 8.85
C SER A 2 -3.83 28.77 8.52
N ARG A 3 -4.57 28.98 7.42
CA ARG A 3 -5.61 28.05 6.94
C ARG A 3 -4.96 26.72 6.54
N ILE A 4 -5.34 25.64 7.22
CA ILE A 4 -5.04 24.27 6.77
C ILE A 4 -5.96 23.98 5.58
N ASN A 5 -5.48 24.23 4.36
CA ASN A 5 -6.11 23.68 3.16
C ASN A 5 -5.80 22.17 3.11
N LYS A 6 -6.65 21.33 3.71
CA LYS A 6 -6.63 19.88 3.48
C LYS A 6 -7.94 19.45 2.84
N ALA A 7 -7.96 19.48 1.52
CA ALA A 7 -8.79 18.60 0.72
C ALA A 7 -7.88 17.68 -0.10
N THR A 8 -7.02 16.92 0.58
CA THR A 8 -6.34 15.79 -0.04
C THR A 8 -7.19 14.55 0.24
N CYS A 9 -7.68 13.92 -0.83
CA CYS A 9 -8.25 12.59 -0.75
C CYS A 9 -7.26 11.68 -0.01
N PRO A 10 -7.65 11.01 1.10
CA PRO A 10 -6.73 10.20 1.90
C PRO A 10 -6.04 9.09 1.10
N ASN A 11 -6.64 8.71 -0.04
CA ASN A 11 -6.10 7.74 -0.98
C ASN A 11 -5.89 8.41 -2.35
N PRO A 12 -4.68 8.88 -2.69
CA PRO A 12 -4.39 9.46 -3.99
C PRO A 12 -4.61 8.42 -5.08
N ARG A 13 -5.49 8.74 -6.05
CA ARG A 13 -5.78 7.88 -7.21
C ARG A 13 -4.97 8.38 -8.41
N PRO A 14 -4.40 7.48 -9.23
CA PRO A 14 -3.75 7.89 -10.45
C PRO A 14 -4.75 8.61 -11.35
N LYS A 15 -4.31 9.70 -11.98
CA LYS A 15 -5.12 10.44 -12.95
C LYS A 15 -5.32 9.56 -14.18
N LYS A 16 -6.57 9.34 -14.56
CA LYS A 16 -6.92 8.57 -15.76
C LYS A 16 -6.87 9.47 -16.99
N LYS A 17 -6.36 8.95 -18.11
CA LYS A 17 -6.49 9.60 -19.42
C LYS A 17 -7.94 9.55 -19.90
N SER A 18 -8.41 10.59 -20.57
CA SER A 18 -9.66 10.56 -21.35
C SER A 18 -9.37 10.93 -22.81
N LYS A 19 -10.34 10.71 -23.70
CA LYS A 19 -10.19 10.97 -25.15
C LYS A 19 -9.85 12.44 -25.43
N GLU A 20 -10.43 13.36 -24.67
CA GLU A 20 -10.25 14.81 -24.84
C GLU A 20 -9.15 15.39 -23.96
N LYS A 21 -8.75 14.69 -22.90
CA LYS A 21 -7.75 15.17 -21.92
C LYS A 21 -6.62 14.15 -21.80
N PRO A 22 -5.59 14.24 -22.66
CA PRO A 22 -4.40 13.42 -22.52
C PRO A 22 -3.65 13.79 -21.22
N LEU A 23 -2.89 12.84 -20.69
CA LEU A 23 -2.10 13.07 -19.48
C LEU A 23 -0.93 14.00 -19.80
N THR A 24 -0.77 15.05 -18.99
CA THR A 24 0.42 15.91 -19.06
C THR A 24 1.65 15.14 -18.59
N GLN A 25 2.84 15.66 -18.88
CA GLN A 25 4.08 15.02 -18.43
C GLN A 25 4.18 14.99 -16.89
N GLU A 26 3.67 16.01 -16.22
CA GLU A 26 3.58 16.07 -14.77
C GLU A 26 2.62 15.02 -14.20
N ASP A 27 1.43 14.86 -14.80
CA ASP A 27 0.47 13.83 -14.40
C ASP A 27 1.09 12.42 -14.49
N LYS A 28 1.87 12.16 -15.56
CA LYS A 28 2.56 10.88 -15.74
C LYS A 28 3.60 10.64 -14.66
N ARG A 29 4.41 11.64 -14.31
CA ARG A 29 5.42 11.56 -13.24
C ARG A 29 4.76 11.28 -11.88
N THR A 30 3.68 12.00 -11.58
CA THR A 30 2.91 11.79 -10.35
C THR A 30 2.31 10.38 -10.29
N ASN A 31 1.68 9.92 -11.38
CA ASN A 31 1.15 8.56 -11.47
C ASN A 31 2.25 7.50 -11.30
N GLN A 32 3.44 7.72 -11.87
CA GLN A 32 4.57 6.81 -11.75
C GLN A 32 5.09 6.74 -10.32
N SER A 33 5.21 7.88 -9.63
CA SER A 33 5.60 7.93 -8.21
C SER A 33 4.60 7.15 -7.33
N LEU A 34 3.30 7.41 -7.52
CA LEU A 34 2.22 6.68 -6.83
C LEU A 34 2.26 5.17 -7.13
N SER A 35 2.56 4.79 -8.37
CA SER A 35 2.70 3.38 -8.74
C SER A 35 3.88 2.72 -8.04
N ARG A 36 5.04 3.40 -7.94
CA ARG A 36 6.22 2.88 -7.25
C ARG A 36 5.94 2.62 -5.78
N GLU A 37 5.26 3.56 -5.11
CA GLU A 37 4.87 3.41 -3.71
C GLU A 37 3.90 2.21 -3.51
N ARG A 38 2.93 2.03 -4.42
CA ARG A 38 1.97 0.94 -4.35
C ARG A 38 2.59 -0.45 -4.51
N VAL A 39 3.61 -0.60 -5.37
CA VAL A 39 4.27 -1.89 -5.59
C VAL A 39 4.82 -2.47 -4.27
N ALA A 40 5.45 -1.64 -3.43
CA ALA A 40 5.93 -2.08 -2.12
C ALA A 40 4.78 -2.59 -1.23
N ASN A 41 3.66 -1.87 -1.19
CA ASN A 41 2.47 -2.27 -0.43
C ASN A 41 1.82 -3.55 -0.98
N GLU A 42 1.73 -3.71 -2.29
CA GLU A 42 1.19 -4.90 -2.95
C GLU A 42 2.02 -6.15 -2.63
N ASN A 43 3.34 -6.03 -2.59
CA ASN A 43 4.24 -7.12 -2.20
C ASN A 43 3.98 -7.57 -0.76
N VAL A 44 3.87 -6.63 0.19
CA VAL A 44 3.53 -6.93 1.59
C VAL A 44 2.16 -7.61 1.70
N ILE A 45 1.15 -7.09 1.01
CA ILE A 45 -0.20 -7.67 0.99
C ILE A 45 -0.18 -9.09 0.39
N GLY A 46 0.60 -9.30 -0.67
CA GLY A 46 0.78 -10.62 -1.30
C GLY A 46 1.38 -11.64 -0.33
N LEU A 47 2.42 -11.26 0.40
CA LEU A 47 3.03 -12.09 1.43
C LEU A 47 2.04 -12.43 2.55
N LEU A 48 1.32 -11.43 3.07
CA LEU A 48 0.31 -11.63 4.12
C LEU A 48 -0.85 -12.53 3.67
N LYS A 49 -1.23 -12.47 2.39
CA LYS A 49 -2.22 -13.38 1.80
C LYS A 49 -1.68 -14.81 1.71
N ARG A 50 -0.39 -15.02 1.43
CA ARG A 50 0.25 -16.35 1.39
C ARG A 50 0.16 -17.06 2.75
N PHE A 51 0.39 -16.34 3.84
CA PHE A 51 0.22 -16.87 5.21
C PHE A 51 -1.24 -17.04 5.65
N LYS A 52 -2.20 -16.77 4.76
CA LYS A 52 -3.65 -16.85 5.01
C LYS A 52 -4.11 -15.99 6.19
N ILE A 53 -3.37 -14.93 6.52
CA ILE A 53 -3.69 -14.03 7.64
C ILE A 53 -4.88 -13.13 7.30
N ILE A 54 -4.85 -12.58 6.08
CA ILE A 54 -5.88 -11.67 5.54
C ILE A 54 -6.67 -12.28 4.38
N ALA A 55 -6.22 -13.41 3.81
CA ALA A 55 -6.90 -14.04 2.68
C ALA A 55 -8.15 -14.82 3.11
N ASP A 56 -8.11 -15.47 4.28
CA ASP A 56 -9.17 -16.31 4.81
C ASP A 56 -9.57 -15.85 6.23
N ARG A 57 -10.71 -16.34 6.74
CA ARG A 57 -11.09 -16.09 8.14
C ARG A 57 -10.02 -16.68 9.06
N TYR A 58 -9.34 -15.83 9.83
CA TYR A 58 -8.34 -16.27 10.80
C TYR A 58 -8.95 -17.15 11.90
N ARG A 59 -8.70 -18.47 11.85
CA ARG A 59 -9.24 -19.47 12.79
C ARG A 59 -8.34 -19.75 14.00
N ASN A 60 -7.11 -19.24 14.04
CA ASN A 60 -6.19 -19.49 15.17
C ASN A 60 -6.51 -18.55 16.36
N ARG A 61 -6.10 -18.94 17.57
CA ARG A 61 -6.32 -18.17 18.81
C ARG A 61 -5.78 -16.75 18.67
N ARG A 62 -6.63 -15.75 18.92
CA ARG A 62 -6.32 -14.33 18.69
C ARG A 62 -5.45 -13.67 19.76
N LYS A 63 -5.27 -14.30 20.94
CA LYS A 63 -4.45 -13.77 22.06
C LYS A 63 -3.03 -13.35 21.64
N ARG A 64 -2.43 -14.01 20.65
CA ARG A 64 -1.08 -13.71 20.12
C ARG A 64 -1.10 -13.31 18.64
N PHE A 65 -2.23 -12.83 18.12
CA PHE A 65 -2.34 -12.45 16.71
C PHE A 65 -1.34 -11.37 16.33
N ALA A 66 -1.28 -10.28 17.11
CA ALA A 66 -0.35 -9.18 16.89
C ALA A 66 1.11 -9.65 16.88
N LEU A 67 1.50 -10.53 17.81
CA LEU A 67 2.87 -11.05 17.85
C LEU A 67 3.21 -11.89 16.62
N ARG A 68 2.31 -12.77 16.16
CA ARG A 68 2.52 -13.53 14.91
C ARG A 68 2.65 -12.61 13.69
N PHE A 69 1.81 -11.58 13.62
CA PHE A 69 1.86 -10.59 12.55
C PHE A 69 3.18 -9.80 12.58
N ASN A 70 3.60 -9.34 13.76
CA ASN A 70 4.84 -8.60 13.94
C ASN A 70 6.07 -9.44 13.57
N LEU A 71 6.08 -10.73 13.90
CA LEU A 71 7.18 -11.63 13.51
C LEU A 71 7.27 -11.80 11.98
N ILE A 72 6.14 -11.94 11.30
CA ILE A 72 6.11 -12.04 9.83
C ILE A 72 6.57 -10.73 9.19
N ALA A 73 6.13 -9.58 9.73
CA ALA A 73 6.60 -8.27 9.28
C ALA A 73 8.11 -8.10 9.51
N ALA A 74 8.64 -8.55 10.66
CA ALA A 74 10.06 -8.49 10.96
C ALA A 74 10.90 -9.34 10.00
N ILE A 75 10.46 -10.56 9.67
CA ILE A 75 11.12 -11.43 8.69
C ILE A 75 11.14 -10.76 7.31
N TYR A 76 10.01 -10.24 6.85
CA TYR A 76 9.94 -9.56 5.55
C TYR A 76 10.84 -8.32 5.50
N ASN A 77 10.86 -7.52 6.56
CA ASN A 77 11.75 -6.36 6.64
C ASN A 77 13.24 -6.77 6.66
N TRP A 78 13.56 -7.92 7.24
CA TRP A 78 14.93 -8.46 7.22
C TRP A 78 15.32 -8.93 5.81
N GLU A 79 14.43 -9.63 5.11
CA GLU A 79 14.62 -10.06 3.71
C GLU A 79 14.79 -8.86 2.75
N LEU A 80 14.12 -7.73 3.00
CA LEU A 80 14.25 -6.52 2.16
C LEU A 80 15.55 -5.74 2.38
N ASN A 81 16.18 -5.88 3.55
CA ASN A 81 17.42 -5.17 3.89
C ASN A 81 18.68 -5.99 3.56
N THR A 82 18.51 -7.20 3.03
CA THR A 82 19.59 -8.08 2.57
C THR A 82 19.73 -7.94 1.05
#